data_AF-A0A349HX41-F1
#
_entry.id   AF-A0A349HX41-F1
#
_cell.length_a   1.000
_cell.length_b   1.000
_cell.length_c   1.000
_cell.angle_alpha   90.00
_cell.angle_beta   90.00
_cell.angle_gamma   90.00
#
_symmetry.space_group_name_H-M   'P 1'
#
loop_
_entity.id
_entity.type
_entity.pdbx_description
1 polymer ?
#
loop_
_entity_poly.entity_id
_entity_poly.type
_entity_poly.pdbx_seq_one_letter_code
_entity_poly.pdbx_strand_id
1 'polypeptide(L)'
;MIIDLIKSVFYEFLSYFVPERMTYEITGSCKKCGKCCNYMYSVDTYTEEEFKIMQNIFPTYKRFYIKGKDEFGNLIFACKLVTPDGLCSDYKNRPRMCRKYPVKRISYPAKLHDGCGYKVNIKRFEDYLKK
;
A
#
# COMPACT_ATOMS: atom_id res chain seq x y z
N MET A 1 44.98 4.44 -9.40
CA MET A 1 44.53 3.91 -10.71
C MET A 1 43.95 2.50 -10.60
N ILE A 2 44.73 1.45 -10.34
CA ILE A 2 44.20 0.06 -10.24
C ILE A 2 43.26 -0.11 -9.03
N ILE A 3 43.63 0.46 -7.89
CA ILE A 3 42.80 0.43 -6.67
C ILE A 3 41.46 1.14 -6.88
N ASP A 4 41.46 2.26 -7.62
CA ASP A 4 40.25 3.03 -7.91
C ASP A 4 39.33 2.27 -8.88
N LEU A 5 39.91 1.57 -9.86
CA LEU A 5 39.17 0.72 -10.78
C LEU A 5 38.51 -0.47 -10.04
N ILE A 6 39.23 -1.12 -9.13
CA ILE A 6 38.69 -2.21 -8.30
C ILE A 6 37.55 -1.70 -7.41
N LYS A 7 37.72 -0.53 -6.78
CA LYS A 7 36.65 0.11 -6.01
C LYS A 7 35.43 0.41 -6.89
N SER A 8 35.64 0.92 -8.09
CA SER A 8 34.55 1.24 -9.00
C SER A 8 33.77 0.00 -9.42
N VAL A 9 34.45 -1.11 -9.75
CA VAL A 9 33.80 -2.39 -10.08
C VAL A 9 33.06 -2.98 -8.87
N PHE A 10 33.63 -2.84 -7.67
CA PHE A 10 32.97 -3.27 -6.43
C PHE A 10 31.70 -2.46 -6.14
N TYR A 11 31.75 -1.14 -6.28
CA TYR A 11 30.57 -0.28 -6.10
C TYR A 11 29.51 -0.52 -7.19
N GLU A 12 29.94 -0.75 -8.43
CA GLU A 12 29.06 -1.14 -9.54
C GLU A 12 28.34 -2.45 -9.21
N PHE A 13 29.07 -3.49 -8.78
CA PHE A 13 28.49 -4.76 -8.33
C PHE A 13 27.50 -4.56 -7.18
N LEU A 14 27.86 -3.79 -6.15
CA LEU A 14 26.97 -3.50 -5.02
C LEU A 14 25.72 -2.75 -5.44
N SER A 15 25.78 -1.90 -6.47
CA SER A 15 24.62 -1.14 -6.96
C SER A 15 23.48 -2.05 -7.44
N TYR A 16 23.81 -3.22 -8.04
CA TYR A 16 22.84 -4.23 -8.44
C TYR A 16 22.17 -4.95 -7.24
N PHE A 17 22.79 -4.88 -6.06
CA PHE A 17 22.27 -5.44 -4.81
C PHE A 17 21.80 -4.39 -3.83
N VAL A 18 21.59 -3.14 -4.27
CA VAL A 18 20.75 -2.20 -3.54
C VAL A 18 19.32 -2.42 -4.05
N PRO A 19 18.53 -3.38 -3.50
CA PRO A 19 17.10 -3.23 -3.63
C PRO A 19 16.82 -1.89 -3.00
N GLU A 20 16.39 -0.93 -3.81
CA GLU A 20 16.03 0.39 -3.37
C GLU A 20 14.80 0.21 -2.45
N ARG A 21 15.06 -0.15 -1.19
CA ARG A 21 14.06 -0.19 -0.13
C ARG A 21 13.80 1.26 0.23
N MET A 22 13.20 1.99 -0.71
CA MET A 22 12.63 3.29 -0.45
C MET A 22 11.47 3.07 0.52
N THR A 23 11.78 3.10 1.82
CA THR A 23 10.75 3.16 2.84
C THR A 23 10.22 4.57 2.85
N TYR A 24 9.02 4.74 2.33
CA TYR A 24 8.36 6.04 2.36
C TYR A 24 7.76 6.28 3.74
N GLU A 25 7.93 7.48 4.25
CA GLU A 25 7.23 7.93 5.45
C GLU A 25 5.85 8.43 5.07
N ILE A 26 4.83 8.02 5.82
CA ILE A 26 3.46 8.52 5.65
C ILE A 26 3.12 9.45 6.81
N THR A 27 2.72 10.67 6.47
CA THR A 27 2.25 11.70 7.41
C THR A 27 0.78 12.05 7.18
N GLY A 28 0.19 12.83 8.09
CA GLY A 28 -1.20 13.24 8.03
C GLY A 28 -2.15 12.30 8.77
N SER A 29 -3.45 12.42 8.48
CA SER A 29 -4.50 11.72 9.22
C SER A 29 -5.70 11.35 8.36
N CYS A 30 -6.43 10.32 8.77
CA CYS A 30 -7.65 9.90 8.10
C CYS A 30 -8.74 10.98 8.21
N LYS A 31 -9.27 11.42 7.06
CA LYS A 31 -10.41 12.34 6.96
C LYS A 31 -11.78 11.66 7.09
N LYS A 32 -11.81 10.34 7.31
CA LYS A 32 -13.03 9.51 7.37
C LYS A 32 -13.91 9.64 6.11
N CYS A 33 -13.30 9.83 4.94
CA CYS A 33 -14.02 9.99 3.67
C CYS A 33 -14.51 8.69 3.01
N GLY A 34 -14.23 7.52 3.61
CA GLY A 34 -14.67 6.22 3.09
C GLY A 34 -14.01 5.73 1.79
N LYS A 35 -13.25 6.55 1.07
CA LYS A 35 -12.63 6.16 -0.23
C LYS A 35 -11.77 4.90 -0.12
N CYS A 36 -10.86 4.85 0.87
CA CYS A 36 -10.00 3.69 1.06
C CYS A 36 -10.75 2.42 1.48
N CYS A 37 -11.95 2.52 2.06
CA CYS A 37 -12.77 1.36 2.39
C CYS A 37 -13.69 0.92 1.23
N ASN A 38 -13.91 1.80 0.27
CA ASN A 38 -14.72 1.59 -0.92
C ASN A 38 -13.91 1.19 -2.16
N TYR A 39 -12.59 1.44 -2.15
CA TYR A 39 -11.69 1.23 -3.28
C TYR A 39 -10.34 0.75 -2.74
N MET A 40 -10.31 -0.52 -2.33
CA MET A 40 -9.12 -1.21 -1.82
C MET A 40 -8.45 -1.99 -2.94
N TYR A 41 -7.14 -1.83 -3.04
CA TYR A 41 -6.28 -2.63 -3.90
C TYR A 41 -5.46 -3.58 -3.03
N SER A 42 -5.33 -4.82 -3.50
CA SER A 42 -4.36 -5.76 -2.94
C SER A 42 -2.97 -5.47 -3.52
N VAL A 43 -1.93 -5.81 -2.76
CA VAL A 43 -0.56 -5.82 -3.28
C VAL A 43 -0.38 -6.97 -4.27
N ASP A 44 -0.96 -8.12 -3.95
CA ASP A 44 -0.95 -9.30 -4.83
C ASP A 44 -2.17 -9.27 -5.75
N THR A 45 -1.99 -9.73 -6.99
CA THR A 45 -3.08 -9.97 -7.92
C THR A 45 -3.78 -11.28 -7.58
N TYR A 46 -5.11 -11.24 -7.44
CA TYR A 46 -5.93 -12.43 -7.23
C TYR A 46 -6.99 -12.54 -8.31
N THR A 47 -7.36 -13.77 -8.64
CA THR A 47 -8.59 -14.08 -9.36
C THR A 47 -9.80 -14.03 -8.43
N GLU A 48 -11.00 -13.98 -9.01
CA GLU A 48 -12.24 -13.98 -8.21
C GLU A 48 -12.45 -15.30 -7.45
N GLU A 49 -11.97 -16.41 -8.03
CA GLU A 49 -12.04 -17.75 -7.43
C GLU A 49 -11.12 -17.87 -6.22
N GLU A 50 -9.87 -17.44 -6.36
CA GLU A 50 -8.90 -17.41 -5.25
C GLU A 50 -9.43 -16.56 -4.10
N PHE A 51 -10.03 -15.41 -4.39
CA PHE A 51 -10.64 -14.56 -3.37
C PHE A 51 -11.81 -15.28 -2.66
N LYS A 52 -12.68 -16.00 -3.39
CA LYS A 52 -13.75 -16.81 -2.77
C LYS A 52 -13.19 -17.91 -1.87
N ILE A 53 -12.12 -18.59 -2.29
CA ILE A 53 -11.42 -19.58 -1.46
C ILE A 53 -10.87 -18.92 -0.20
N MET A 54 -10.23 -17.75 -0.31
CA MET A 54 -9.75 -16.99 0.84
C MET A 54 -10.87 -16.59 1.81
N GLN A 55 -12.06 -16.23 1.31
CA GLN A 55 -13.21 -15.93 2.16
C GLN A 55 -13.70 -17.15 2.95
N ASN A 56 -13.52 -18.36 2.42
CA ASN A 56 -13.85 -19.60 3.11
C ASN A 56 -12.83 -19.94 4.20
N ILE A 57 -11.54 -19.79 3.91
CA ILE A 57 -10.45 -20.09 4.85
C ILE A 57 -10.34 -19.04 5.96
N PHE A 58 -10.52 -17.76 5.61
CA PHE A 58 -10.31 -16.64 6.53
C PHE A 58 -11.60 -15.82 6.70
N PRO A 59 -12.36 -16.02 7.79
CA PRO A 59 -13.65 -15.34 8.02
C PRO A 59 -13.59 -13.81 7.93
N THR A 60 -12.44 -13.22 8.28
CA THR A 60 -12.19 -11.77 8.14
C THR A 60 -12.44 -11.25 6.72
N TYR A 61 -12.12 -12.05 5.70
CA TYR A 61 -12.25 -11.66 4.29
C TYR A 61 -13.71 -11.64 3.82
N LYS A 62 -14.64 -12.28 4.55
CA LYS A 62 -16.08 -12.23 4.24
C LYS A 62 -16.67 -10.82 4.36
N ARG A 63 -15.99 -9.92 5.06
CA ARG A 63 -16.33 -8.48 5.16
C ARG A 63 -16.09 -7.73 3.86
N PHE A 64 -15.25 -8.27 2.97
CA PHE A 64 -14.92 -7.65 1.70
C PHE A 64 -15.73 -8.26 0.56
N TYR A 65 -15.83 -7.53 -0.54
CA TYR A 65 -16.41 -8.00 -1.79
C TYR A 65 -15.70 -7.33 -2.96
N ILE A 66 -15.78 -7.94 -4.14
CA ILE A 66 -15.25 -7.39 -5.37
C ILE A 66 -16.23 -6.33 -5.86
N LYS A 67 -15.77 -5.09 -5.94
CA LYS A 67 -16.56 -3.95 -6.45
C LYS A 67 -16.46 -3.82 -7.97
N GLY A 68 -15.36 -4.27 -8.55
CA GLY A 68 -15.13 -4.24 -9.99
C GLY A 68 -13.68 -4.56 -10.34
N LYS A 69 -13.30 -4.22 -11.57
CA LYS A 69 -11.92 -4.29 -12.07
C LYS A 69 -11.48 -2.92 -12.55
N ASP A 70 -10.19 -2.61 -12.43
CA ASP A 70 -9.61 -1.42 -13.07
C ASP A 70 -9.29 -1.68 -14.55
N GLU A 71 -8.73 -0.66 -15.22
CA GLU A 71 -8.33 -0.72 -16.63
C GLU A 71 -7.27 -1.78 -16.96
N PHE A 72 -6.52 -2.24 -15.94
CA PHE A 72 -5.50 -3.27 -16.06
C PHE A 72 -6.02 -4.66 -15.65
N GLY A 73 -7.31 -4.78 -15.31
CA GLY A 73 -7.95 -6.01 -14.88
C GLY A 73 -7.74 -6.36 -13.41
N ASN A 74 -7.13 -5.47 -12.59
CA ASN A 74 -6.94 -5.72 -11.16
C ASN A 74 -8.27 -5.64 -10.41
N LEU A 75 -8.48 -6.54 -9.45
CA LEU A 75 -9.67 -6.52 -8.61
C LEU A 75 -9.67 -5.31 -7.66
N ILE A 76 -10.77 -4.56 -7.71
CA ILE A 76 -11.06 -3.49 -6.76
C ILE A 76 -11.98 -4.07 -5.68
N PHE A 77 -11.54 -4.01 -4.43
CA PHE A 77 -12.32 -4.49 -3.29
C PHE A 77 -13.02 -3.36 -2.54
N ALA A 78 -14.13 -3.69 -1.88
CA ALA A 78 -14.84 -2.82 -0.97
C ALA A 78 -15.29 -3.56 0.29
N CYS A 79 -15.53 -2.84 1.38
CA CYS A 79 -16.00 -3.40 2.64
C CYS A 79 -17.51 -3.25 2.77
N LYS A 80 -18.21 -4.34 3.12
CA LYS A 80 -19.67 -4.38 3.33
C LYS A 80 -20.15 -3.53 4.52
N LEU A 81 -19.24 -3.12 5.39
CA LEU A 81 -19.54 -2.38 6.62
C LEU A 81 -19.28 -0.88 6.50
N VAL A 82 -19.13 -0.37 5.27
CA VAL A 82 -19.03 1.06 5.03
C VAL A 82 -20.44 1.63 4.91
N THR A 83 -20.73 2.68 5.68
CA THR A 83 -22.00 3.41 5.61
C THR A 83 -22.02 4.33 4.39
N PRO A 84 -23.20 4.81 3.95
CA PRO A 84 -23.30 5.81 2.89
C PRO A 84 -22.47 7.07 3.15
N ASP A 85 -22.31 7.46 4.42
CA ASP A 85 -21.48 8.60 4.84
C ASP A 85 -19.97 8.33 4.78
N GLY A 86 -19.55 7.13 4.36
CA GLY A 86 -18.14 6.74 4.27
C GLY A 86 -17.51 6.32 5.61
N LEU A 87 -18.31 6.10 6.65
CA LEU A 87 -17.87 5.64 7.97
C LEU A 87 -17.94 4.11 8.07
N CYS A 88 -17.25 3.54 9.07
CA CYS A 88 -17.34 2.11 9.34
C CYS A 88 -18.40 1.87 10.41
N SER A 89 -19.42 1.07 10.10
CA SER A 89 -20.49 0.70 11.05
C SER A 89 -19.97 -0.16 12.22
N ASP A 90 -18.84 -0.85 12.03
CA ASP A 90 -18.20 -1.71 13.04
C ASP A 90 -16.75 -1.27 13.30
N TYR A 91 -16.58 -0.03 13.77
CA TYR A 91 -15.26 0.58 13.95
C TYR A 91 -14.39 -0.14 14.99
N LYS A 92 -15.00 -0.69 16.05
CA LYS A 92 -14.30 -1.37 17.15
C LYS A 92 -13.70 -2.70 16.69
N ASN A 93 -14.43 -3.51 15.91
CA ASN A 93 -13.98 -4.83 15.48
C ASN A 93 -13.30 -4.84 14.09
N ARG A 94 -12.77 -3.68 13.66
CA ARG A 94 -12.04 -3.58 12.39
C ARG A 94 -10.89 -4.58 12.30
N PRO A 95 -10.66 -5.22 11.14
CA PRO A 95 -9.48 -6.05 10.91
C PRO A 95 -8.17 -5.31 11.19
N ARG A 96 -7.11 -6.05 11.54
CA ARG A 96 -5.79 -5.48 11.83
C ARG A 96 -5.28 -4.57 10.71
N MET A 97 -5.47 -4.95 9.45
CA MET A 97 -5.07 -4.12 8.31
C MET A 97 -5.81 -2.78 8.28
N CYS A 98 -7.11 -2.75 8.55
CA CYS A 98 -7.91 -1.52 8.60
C CYS A 98 -7.52 -0.61 9.78
N ARG A 99 -7.12 -1.19 10.92
CA ARG A 99 -6.63 -0.41 12.08
C ARG A 99 -5.25 0.17 11.85
N LYS A 100 -4.38 -0.55 11.13
CA LYS A 100 -3.01 -0.14 10.82
C LYS A 100 -2.89 0.68 9.54
N TYR A 101 -3.98 0.93 8.82
CA TYR A 101 -3.95 1.67 7.57
C TYR A 101 -3.85 3.18 7.81
N PRO A 102 -3.02 3.90 7.02
CA PRO A 102 -2.03 3.38 6.08
C PRO A 102 -0.80 2.85 6.84
N VAL A 103 -0.15 1.83 6.30
CA VAL A 103 1.06 1.27 6.92
C VAL A 103 2.19 2.29 6.89
N LYS A 104 2.87 2.50 8.02
CA LYS A 104 3.87 3.58 8.18
C LYS A 104 5.06 3.53 7.21
N ARG A 105 5.37 2.34 6.70
CA ARG A 105 6.44 2.09 5.74
C ARG A 105 5.88 1.22 4.64
N ILE A 106 6.01 1.70 3.42
CA ILE A 106 5.66 1.00 2.18
C ILE A 106 6.95 0.85 1.37
N SER A 107 7.09 -0.26 0.64
CA SER A 107 8.26 -0.53 -0.20
C SER A 107 8.08 -0.08 -1.65
N TYR A 108 6.89 0.42 -2.00
CA TYR A 108 6.50 0.86 -3.33
C TYR A 108 5.84 2.24 -3.24
N PRO A 109 5.94 3.08 -4.27
CA PRO A 109 5.30 4.39 -4.27
C PRO A 109 3.77 4.22 -4.19
N ALA A 110 3.19 4.43 -3.00
CA ALA A 110 1.75 4.36 -2.84
C ALA A 110 1.10 5.60 -3.44
N LYS A 111 0.26 5.39 -4.45
CA LYS A 111 -0.70 6.40 -4.87
C LYS A 111 -1.84 6.45 -3.85
N LEU A 112 -2.08 7.62 -3.29
CA LEU A 112 -3.22 7.87 -2.42
C LEU A 112 -4.39 8.39 -3.25
N HIS A 113 -5.61 8.13 -2.79
CA HIS A 113 -6.83 8.69 -3.38
C HIS A 113 -6.83 10.22 -3.38
N ASP A 114 -7.46 10.83 -4.38
CA ASP A 114 -7.58 12.28 -4.45
C ASP A 114 -8.25 12.88 -3.21
N GLY A 115 -7.65 13.95 -2.69
CA GLY A 115 -8.11 14.62 -1.47
C GLY A 115 -7.85 13.85 -0.17
N CYS A 116 -7.08 12.76 -0.21
CA CYS A 116 -6.68 12.02 0.99
C CYS A 116 -6.03 12.95 2.03
N GLY A 117 -6.27 12.68 3.32
CA GLY A 117 -5.65 13.42 4.41
C GLY A 117 -4.24 12.93 4.76
N TYR A 118 -3.83 11.79 4.21
CA TYR A 118 -2.47 11.30 4.31
C TYR A 118 -1.61 11.86 3.17
N LYS A 119 -0.30 11.91 3.40
CA LYS A 119 0.71 12.30 2.41
C LYS A 119 1.87 11.30 2.46
N VAL A 120 2.37 10.94 1.29
CA VAL A 120 3.56 10.10 1.14
C VAL A 120 4.77 11.01 0.96
N ASN A 121 5.68 11.01 1.93
CA ASN A 121 6.91 11.79 1.88
C ASN A 121 7.94 11.00 1.08
N ILE A 122 8.05 11.32 -0.20
CA ILE A 122 9.07 10.76 -1.09
C ILE A 122 10.37 11.54 -0.87
N LYS A 123 11.40 10.86 -0.34
CA LYS A 123 12.74 11.43 -0.28
C LYS A 123 13.35 11.43 -1.66
N ARG A 124 13.82 12.59 -2.12
CA ARG A 124 14.63 12.72 -3.32
C ARG A 124 16.10 12.52 -2.99
N PHE A 125 16.92 12.30 -4.01
CA PHE A 125 18.36 12.12 -3.82
C PHE A 125 18.99 13.29 -3.03
N GLU A 126 18.56 14.52 -3.29
CA GLU A 126 19.05 15.72 -2.61
C GLU A 126 18.74 15.73 -1.11
N ASP A 127 17.68 15.05 -0.67
CA ASP A 127 17.31 14.96 0.75
C ASP A 127 18.29 14.06 1.54
N TYR A 128 19.02 13.16 0.86
CA TYR A 128 20.07 12.34 1.48
C TYR A 128 21.41 13.07 1.59
N LEU A 129 21.61 14.14 0.81
CA LEU A 129 22.83 14.94 0.84
C LEU A 129 22.81 16.00 1.97
N LYS A 130 21.63 16.37 2.42
CA LYS A 130 21.43 17.33 3.54
C LYS A 130 21.47 16.54 4.86
N LYS A 131 22.61 16.64 5.56
CA LYS A 131 22.79 16.07 6.90
C LYS A 131 21.82 16.66 7.92
#